data_AF-A0A1W9ZR45-F1
#
_entry.id   AF-A0A1W9ZR45-F1
#
_cell.length_a   1.000
_cell.length_b   1.000
_cell.length_c   1.000
_cell.angle_alpha   90.00
_cell.angle_beta   90.00
_cell.angle_gamma   90.00
#
_symmetry.space_group_name_H-M   'P 1'
#
loop_
_entity.id
_entity.type
_entity.pdbx_description
1 polymer ?
#
loop_
_entity_poly.entity_id
_entity_poly.type
_entity_poly.pdbx_seq_one_letter_code
_entity_poly.pdbx_strand_id
1 'polypeptide(L)'
;VGLAAVLVGWNGYLHVENDLAGAEAAHLNAEGMLGIHSAEVFVGVFIGAVTFTGSIVANLKLSARIKSAPLMLPGKNFLNVGALVAFFALTVWFVISPHLWLLAAVTVLALLLGWHLVASIGGGDMPVVVSMLNSYSGWAAAASGFLLSNDLLIITGALVGSSGAYLSYIMCKAMNRSFISVIAGGFGIEAGPAEDKDYGEHREINAEGAAELLAHADSVIITPGYGMAVAQAQYGVADLTRKLRERGVNVRFGIHPVAGRLPGHMNVLLA
;
A
#
# COMPACT_ATOMS: atom_id res chain seq x y z
N VAL A 1 -11.30 5.64 4.08
CA VAL A 1 -11.49 6.10 2.68
C VAL A 1 -12.16 5.03 1.83
N GLY A 2 -11.56 3.84 1.63
CA GLY A 2 -12.14 2.79 0.77
C GLY A 2 -13.62 2.47 1.05
N LEU A 3 -14.00 2.18 2.30
CA LEU A 3 -15.40 1.90 2.65
C LEU A 3 -16.33 3.10 2.36
N ALA A 4 -15.87 4.34 2.59
CA ALA A 4 -16.68 5.51 2.30
C ALA A 4 -16.94 5.66 0.79
N ALA A 5 -15.93 5.40 -0.05
CA ALA A 5 -16.11 5.40 -1.51
C ALA A 5 -17.10 4.31 -1.96
N VAL A 6 -17.09 3.13 -1.33
CA VAL A 6 -18.09 2.08 -1.58
C VAL A 6 -19.49 2.59 -1.23
N LEU A 7 -19.67 3.18 -0.05
CA LEU A 7 -20.96 3.69 0.38
C LEU A 7 -21.48 4.84 -0.52
N VAL A 8 -20.58 5.73 -0.97
CA VAL A 8 -20.92 6.79 -1.92
C VAL A 8 -21.37 6.20 -3.26
N GLY A 9 -20.65 5.21 -3.80
CA GLY A 9 -21.05 4.56 -5.04
C GLY A 9 -22.37 3.80 -4.94
N TRP A 10 -22.62 3.10 -3.83
CA TRP A 10 -23.91 2.46 -3.57
C TRP A 10 -25.04 3.49 -3.46
N ASN A 11 -24.79 4.63 -2.83
CA ASN A 11 -25.75 5.72 -2.77
C ASN A 11 -26.01 6.33 -4.16
N GLY A 12 -24.99 6.47 -5.00
CA GLY A 12 -25.10 6.91 -6.39
C GLY A 12 -26.05 6.00 -7.19
N TYR A 13 -25.82 4.69 -7.13
CA TYR A 13 -26.71 3.70 -7.75
C TYR A 13 -28.17 3.83 -7.31
N LEU A 14 -28.41 3.95 -6.00
CA LEU A 14 -29.76 4.02 -5.47
C LEU A 14 -30.49 5.30 -5.88
N HIS A 15 -29.76 6.37 -6.17
CA HIS A 15 -30.32 7.65 -6.56
C HIS A 15 -30.58 7.75 -8.07
N VAL A 16 -29.76 7.12 -8.90
CA VAL A 16 -29.82 7.24 -10.37
C VAL A 16 -30.28 5.94 -11.02
N GLU A 17 -29.49 4.88 -10.95
CA GLU A 17 -29.74 3.66 -11.72
C GLU A 17 -30.86 2.76 -11.17
N ASN A 18 -31.21 2.87 -9.90
CA ASN A 18 -32.26 2.05 -9.31
C ASN A 18 -33.67 2.37 -9.85
N ASP A 19 -33.88 3.61 -10.30
CA ASP A 19 -35.10 4.03 -11.00
C ASP A 19 -34.73 4.79 -12.27
N LEU A 20 -34.60 4.05 -13.37
CA LEU A 20 -34.27 4.60 -14.69
C LEU A 20 -35.37 5.53 -15.26
N ALA A 21 -36.57 5.54 -14.66
CA ALA A 21 -37.63 6.49 -14.99
C ALA A 21 -37.59 7.75 -14.09
N GLY A 22 -36.71 7.78 -13.10
CA GLY A 22 -36.52 8.90 -12.19
C GLY A 22 -36.00 10.16 -12.89
N ALA A 23 -36.25 11.32 -12.28
CA ALA A 23 -35.88 12.62 -12.86
C ALA A 23 -34.37 12.76 -13.12
N GLU A 24 -33.54 12.25 -12.21
CA GLU A 24 -32.08 12.33 -12.32
C GLU A 24 -31.53 11.42 -13.44
N ALA A 25 -32.04 10.19 -13.54
CA ALA A 25 -31.69 9.27 -14.61
C ALA A 25 -32.11 9.79 -15.99
N ALA A 26 -33.30 10.39 -16.07
CA ALA A 26 -33.79 11.01 -17.30
C ALA A 26 -32.92 12.19 -17.73
N HIS A 27 -32.48 13.02 -16.78
CA HIS A 27 -31.59 14.15 -17.02
C HIS A 27 -30.23 13.70 -17.57
N LEU A 28 -29.57 12.77 -16.87
CA LEU A 28 -28.27 12.23 -17.30
C LEU A 28 -28.36 11.49 -18.64
N ASN A 29 -29.48 10.83 -18.92
CA ASN A 29 -29.70 10.18 -20.21
C ASN A 29 -29.88 11.20 -21.35
N ALA A 30 -30.58 12.31 -21.09
CA ALA A 30 -30.73 13.40 -22.07
C ALA A 30 -29.39 14.06 -22.43
N GLU A 31 -28.46 14.12 -21.47
CA GLU A 31 -27.10 14.64 -21.66
C GLU A 31 -26.12 13.58 -22.18
N GLY A 32 -26.55 12.33 -22.35
CA GLY A 32 -25.70 11.21 -22.78
C GLY A 32 -24.67 10.77 -21.73
N MET A 33 -24.84 11.18 -20.47
CA MET A 33 -23.91 10.92 -19.36
C MET A 33 -24.30 9.72 -18.49
N LEU A 34 -25.49 9.13 -18.67
CA LEU A 34 -25.96 8.02 -17.83
C LEU A 34 -24.97 6.84 -17.79
N GLY A 35 -24.45 6.42 -18.95
CA GLY A 35 -23.48 5.34 -19.02
C GLY A 35 -22.12 5.69 -18.38
N ILE A 36 -21.74 6.98 -18.39
CA ILE A 36 -20.53 7.47 -17.72
C ILE A 36 -20.73 7.40 -16.20
N HIS A 37 -21.87 7.87 -15.69
CA HIS A 37 -22.21 7.79 -14.27
C HIS A 37 -22.22 6.32 -13.78
N SER A 38 -22.85 5.41 -14.52
CA SER A 38 -22.86 3.99 -14.17
C SER A 38 -21.45 3.39 -14.14
N ALA A 39 -20.57 3.79 -15.06
CA ALA A 39 -19.17 3.36 -15.04
C ALA A 39 -18.41 3.93 -13.83
N GLU A 40 -18.62 5.21 -13.50
CA GLU A 40 -18.02 5.86 -12.33
C GLU A 40 -18.43 5.18 -11.02
N VAL A 41 -19.72 4.81 -10.88
CA VAL A 41 -20.24 4.07 -9.72
C VAL A 41 -19.49 2.76 -9.57
N PHE A 42 -19.42 1.99 -10.66
CA PHE A 42 -18.85 0.65 -10.64
C PHE A 42 -17.34 0.66 -10.37
N VAL A 43 -16.60 1.58 -11.01
CA VAL A 43 -15.16 1.77 -10.84
C VAL A 43 -14.85 2.28 -9.42
N GLY A 44 -15.61 3.26 -8.93
CA GLY A 44 -15.45 3.81 -7.58
C GLY A 44 -15.65 2.76 -6.48
N VAL A 45 -16.72 1.95 -6.60
CA VAL A 45 -16.99 0.84 -5.67
C VAL A 45 -15.88 -0.21 -5.74
N PHE A 46 -15.43 -0.60 -6.93
CA PHE A 46 -14.37 -1.59 -7.09
C PHE A 46 -13.06 -1.14 -6.43
N ILE A 47 -12.57 0.06 -6.74
CA ILE A 47 -11.33 0.59 -6.15
C ILE A 47 -11.50 0.75 -4.63
N GLY A 48 -12.64 1.27 -4.17
CA GLY A 48 -12.94 1.46 -2.75
C GLY A 48 -12.92 0.15 -1.96
N ALA A 49 -13.57 -0.90 -2.48
CA ALA A 49 -13.67 -2.21 -1.84
C ALA A 49 -12.34 -2.98 -1.81
N VAL A 50 -11.57 -2.95 -2.90
CA VAL A 50 -10.19 -3.49 -2.95
C VAL A 50 -9.32 -2.80 -1.91
N THR A 51 -9.41 -1.46 -1.84
CA THR A 51 -8.64 -0.66 -0.90
C THR A 51 -9.00 -0.99 0.55
N PHE A 52 -10.29 -1.10 0.85
CA PHE A 52 -10.79 -1.35 2.20
C PHE A 52 -10.30 -2.70 2.75
N THR A 53 -10.55 -3.79 2.02
CA THR A 53 -10.14 -5.13 2.45
C THR A 53 -8.62 -5.30 2.44
N GLY A 54 -7.94 -4.75 1.42
CA GLY A 54 -6.49 -4.73 1.38
C GLY A 54 -5.89 -4.04 2.61
N SER A 55 -6.45 -2.91 3.03
CA SER A 55 -5.99 -2.15 4.20
C SER A 55 -6.21 -2.92 5.51
N ILE A 56 -7.33 -3.64 5.63
CA ILE A 56 -7.59 -4.52 6.78
C ILE A 56 -6.52 -5.61 6.85
N VAL A 57 -6.23 -6.31 5.75
CA VAL A 57 -5.22 -7.38 5.73
C VAL A 57 -3.83 -6.83 6.03
N ALA A 58 -3.47 -5.68 5.45
CA ALA A 58 -2.19 -5.02 5.72
C ALA A 58 -2.04 -4.69 7.22
N ASN A 59 -3.08 -4.13 7.84
CA ASN A 59 -3.10 -3.85 9.27
C ASN A 59 -2.95 -5.12 10.12
N LEU A 60 -3.69 -6.19 9.77
CA LEU A 60 -3.60 -7.47 10.50
C LEU A 60 -2.18 -8.08 10.40
N LYS A 61 -1.51 -7.96 9.24
CA LYS A 61 -0.12 -8.44 9.07
C LYS A 61 0.88 -7.59 9.84
N LEU A 62 0.76 -6.27 9.79
CA LEU A 62 1.68 -5.35 10.47
C LEU A 62 1.54 -5.39 11.99
N SER A 63 0.32 -5.60 12.49
CA SER A 63 0.01 -5.80 13.92
C SER A 63 0.31 -7.23 14.42
N ALA A 64 0.88 -8.09 13.57
CA ALA A 64 1.20 -9.48 13.88
C ALA A 64 0.00 -10.34 14.35
N ARG A 65 -1.23 -9.93 14.04
CA ARG A 65 -2.46 -10.71 14.34
C ARG A 65 -2.65 -11.88 13.37
N ILE A 66 -2.08 -11.79 12.17
CA ILE A 66 -2.02 -12.89 11.21
C ILE A 66 -0.58 -13.13 10.77
N LYS A 67 -0.30 -14.33 10.23
CA LYS A 67 1.04 -14.69 9.74
C LYS A 67 1.49 -13.70 8.67
N SER A 68 2.72 -13.20 8.81
CA SER A 68 3.35 -12.31 7.82
C SER A 68 3.84 -13.04 6.56
N ALA A 69 3.81 -14.38 6.54
CA ALA A 69 4.14 -15.16 5.37
C ALA A 69 3.11 -14.91 4.24
N PRO A 70 3.55 -14.89 2.96
CA PRO A 70 2.64 -14.75 1.84
C PRO A 70 1.72 -15.97 1.73
N LEU A 71 0.42 -15.74 1.54
CA LEU A 71 -0.54 -16.80 1.24
C LEU A 71 -0.32 -17.27 -0.20
N MET A 72 -0.05 -18.56 -0.39
CA MET A 72 0.19 -19.14 -1.71
C MET A 72 -0.97 -20.06 -2.10
N LEU A 73 -1.99 -19.50 -2.74
CA LEU A 73 -3.07 -20.29 -3.34
C LEU A 73 -2.63 -20.91 -4.68
N PRO A 74 -3.06 -22.15 -5.00
CA PRO A 74 -2.81 -22.73 -6.30
C PRO A 74 -3.46 -21.86 -7.39
N GLY A 75 -2.68 -21.44 -8.39
CA GLY A 75 -3.19 -20.60 -9.46
C GLY A 75 -3.55 -19.16 -9.06
N LYS A 76 -2.96 -18.60 -7.99
CA LYS A 76 -3.23 -17.23 -7.51
C LYS A 76 -3.28 -16.16 -8.61
N ASN A 77 -2.42 -16.28 -9.63
CA ASN A 77 -2.37 -15.32 -10.74
C ASN A 77 -3.60 -15.42 -11.64
N PHE A 78 -4.07 -16.65 -11.91
CA PHE A 78 -5.31 -16.86 -12.67
C PHE A 78 -6.51 -16.33 -11.92
N LEU A 79 -6.55 -16.45 -10.58
CA LEU A 79 -7.61 -15.85 -9.76
C LEU A 79 -7.60 -14.32 -9.86
N ASN A 80 -6.42 -13.70 -9.76
CA ASN A 80 -6.30 -12.24 -9.86
C ASN A 80 -6.67 -11.71 -11.25
N VAL A 81 -6.12 -12.32 -12.30
CA VAL A 81 -6.43 -11.93 -13.69
C VAL A 81 -7.90 -12.21 -14.01
N GLY A 82 -8.41 -13.35 -13.58
CA GLY A 82 -9.82 -13.71 -13.73
C GLY A 82 -10.75 -12.71 -13.05
N ALA A 83 -10.41 -12.26 -11.84
CA ALA A 83 -11.18 -11.23 -11.14
C ALA A 83 -11.15 -9.86 -11.88
N LEU A 84 -10.01 -9.48 -12.49
CA LEU A 84 -9.93 -8.26 -13.29
C LEU A 84 -10.74 -8.35 -14.59
N VAL A 85 -10.72 -9.51 -15.25
CA VAL A 85 -11.56 -9.76 -16.44
C VAL A 85 -13.04 -9.76 -16.07
N ALA A 86 -13.40 -10.43 -14.97
CA ALA A 86 -14.77 -10.43 -14.46
C ALA A 86 -15.23 -9.01 -14.09
N PHE A 87 -14.38 -8.21 -13.45
CA PHE A 87 -14.66 -6.79 -13.20
C PHE A 87 -14.98 -6.05 -14.50
N PHE A 88 -14.13 -6.15 -15.52
CA PHE A 88 -14.36 -5.46 -16.80
C PHE A 88 -15.68 -5.90 -17.47
N ALA A 89 -15.95 -7.21 -17.51
CA ALA A 89 -17.18 -7.76 -18.08
C ALA A 89 -18.43 -7.28 -17.31
N LEU A 90 -18.37 -7.28 -15.97
CA LEU A 90 -19.44 -6.80 -15.12
C LEU A 90 -19.68 -5.30 -15.29
N THR A 91 -18.62 -4.49 -15.46
CA THR A 91 -18.74 -3.06 -15.74
C THR A 91 -19.47 -2.81 -17.06
N VAL A 92 -19.07 -3.50 -18.13
CA VAL A 92 -19.75 -3.37 -19.44
C VAL A 92 -21.21 -3.78 -19.34
N TRP A 93 -21.51 -4.88 -18.65
CA TRP A 93 -22.90 -5.32 -18.44
C TRP A 93 -23.69 -4.28 -17.64
N PHE A 94 -23.14 -3.77 -16.55
CA PHE A 94 -23.79 -2.79 -15.71
C PHE A 94 -24.10 -1.48 -16.43
N VAL A 95 -23.19 -1.01 -17.29
CA VAL A 95 -23.41 0.20 -18.11
C VAL A 95 -24.55 0.00 -19.11
N ILE A 96 -24.73 -1.21 -19.66
CA ILE A 96 -25.80 -1.52 -20.61
C ILE A 96 -27.14 -1.75 -19.88
N SER A 97 -27.11 -2.40 -18.73
CA SER A 97 -28.30 -2.80 -17.97
C SER A 97 -27.97 -2.77 -16.48
N PRO A 98 -28.15 -1.62 -15.83
CA PRO A 98 -27.76 -1.47 -14.44
C PRO A 98 -28.75 -2.22 -13.55
N HIS A 99 -28.23 -3.17 -12.80
CA HIS A 99 -29.00 -3.98 -11.86
C HIS A 99 -28.28 -4.06 -10.52
N LEU A 100 -29.05 -4.01 -9.44
CA LEU A 100 -28.51 -4.04 -8.07
C LEU A 100 -27.62 -5.27 -7.81
N TRP A 101 -27.99 -6.43 -8.37
CA TRP A 101 -27.21 -7.65 -8.18
C TRP A 101 -25.82 -7.58 -8.84
N LEU A 102 -25.65 -6.83 -9.93
CA LEU A 102 -24.35 -6.60 -10.57
C LEU A 102 -23.45 -5.74 -9.67
N LEU A 103 -24.02 -4.69 -9.07
CA LEU A 103 -23.32 -3.86 -8.09
C LEU A 103 -22.91 -4.67 -6.84
N ALA A 104 -23.81 -5.53 -6.35
CA ALA A 104 -23.50 -6.44 -5.25
C ALA A 104 -22.38 -7.43 -5.65
N ALA A 105 -22.45 -8.00 -6.86
CA ALA A 105 -21.46 -8.94 -7.37
C ALA A 105 -20.06 -8.31 -7.48
N VAL A 106 -19.93 -7.10 -8.06
CA VAL A 106 -18.63 -6.43 -8.14
C VAL A 106 -18.12 -6.03 -6.76
N THR A 107 -18.99 -5.64 -5.84
CA THR A 107 -18.59 -5.31 -4.47
C THR A 107 -17.96 -6.53 -3.80
N VAL A 108 -18.64 -7.69 -3.84
CA VAL A 108 -18.11 -8.94 -3.27
C VAL A 108 -16.81 -9.36 -3.97
N LEU A 109 -16.77 -9.30 -5.30
CA LEU A 109 -15.57 -9.61 -6.09
C LEU A 109 -14.38 -8.73 -5.67
N ALA A 110 -14.58 -7.43 -5.54
CA ALA A 110 -13.57 -6.46 -5.15
C ALA A 110 -13.09 -6.67 -3.70
N LEU A 111 -14.00 -6.99 -2.77
CA LEU A 111 -13.64 -7.33 -1.38
C LEU A 111 -12.77 -8.59 -1.32
N LEU A 112 -13.14 -9.64 -2.07
CA LEU A 112 -12.37 -10.88 -2.15
C LEU A 112 -11.00 -10.65 -2.83
N LEU A 113 -10.97 -9.87 -3.90
CA LEU A 113 -9.75 -9.53 -4.61
C LEU A 113 -8.79 -8.72 -3.74
N GLY A 114 -9.28 -7.69 -3.04
CA GLY A 114 -8.45 -6.88 -2.13
C GLY A 114 -7.88 -7.69 -0.98
N TRP A 115 -8.68 -8.60 -0.40
CA TRP A 115 -8.18 -9.57 0.57
C TRP A 115 -7.08 -10.46 -0.03
N HIS A 116 -7.34 -11.09 -1.18
CA HIS A 116 -6.43 -12.05 -1.79
C HIS A 116 -5.11 -11.41 -2.25
N LEU A 117 -5.15 -10.24 -2.87
CA LEU A 117 -3.97 -9.50 -3.34
C LEU A 117 -3.03 -9.21 -2.18
N VAL A 118 -3.53 -8.63 -1.08
CA VAL A 118 -2.67 -8.26 0.07
C VAL A 118 -2.30 -9.48 0.90
N ALA A 119 -3.17 -10.49 1.01
CA ALA A 119 -2.85 -11.76 1.67
C ALA A 119 -1.68 -12.49 0.98
N SER A 120 -1.55 -12.34 -0.34
CA SER A 120 -0.48 -12.97 -1.14
C SER A 120 0.88 -12.28 -1.05
N ILE A 121 0.96 -11.10 -0.43
CA ILE A 121 2.21 -10.32 -0.32
C ILE A 121 2.90 -10.59 1.03
N GLY A 122 4.23 -10.69 1.04
CA GLY A 122 5.01 -10.95 2.26
C GLY A 122 5.09 -9.76 3.21
N GLY A 123 5.32 -10.02 4.49
CA GLY A 123 5.45 -9.00 5.54
C GLY A 123 6.52 -7.94 5.29
N GLY A 124 7.64 -8.32 4.67
CA GLY A 124 8.73 -7.40 4.33
C GLY A 124 8.34 -6.34 3.30
N ASP A 125 7.36 -6.63 2.44
CA ASP A 125 6.89 -5.74 1.38
C ASP A 125 5.66 -4.92 1.79
N MET A 126 5.12 -5.17 2.99
CA MET A 126 3.96 -4.44 3.51
C MET A 126 4.10 -2.92 3.48
N PRO A 127 5.28 -2.30 3.71
CA PRO A 127 5.41 -0.84 3.61
C PRO A 127 5.02 -0.32 2.21
N VAL A 128 5.42 -1.04 1.15
CA VAL A 128 5.05 -0.69 -0.24
C VAL A 128 3.55 -0.85 -0.43
N VAL A 129 2.97 -1.95 0.08
CA VAL A 129 1.52 -2.20 -0.02
C VAL A 129 0.70 -1.10 0.63
N VAL A 130 1.12 -0.62 1.81
CA VAL A 130 0.45 0.51 2.48
C VAL A 130 0.48 1.77 1.62
N SER A 131 1.63 2.08 1.01
CA SER A 131 1.76 3.22 0.09
C SER A 131 0.87 3.07 -1.15
N MET A 132 0.77 1.87 -1.71
CA MET A 132 -0.10 1.59 -2.86
C MET A 132 -1.58 1.71 -2.50
N LEU A 133 -2.01 1.18 -1.36
CA LEU A 133 -3.39 1.31 -0.88
C LEU A 133 -3.74 2.78 -0.55
N ASN A 134 -2.77 3.59 -0.14
CA ASN A 134 -2.94 5.04 -0.03
C ASN A 134 -3.17 5.69 -1.40
N SER A 135 -2.44 5.27 -2.44
CA SER A 135 -2.73 5.70 -3.82
C SER A 135 -4.15 5.33 -4.25
N TYR A 136 -4.58 4.09 -4.02
CA TYR A 136 -5.94 3.65 -4.36
C TYR A 136 -7.02 4.39 -3.58
N SER A 137 -6.75 4.77 -2.32
CA SER A 137 -7.63 5.66 -1.55
C SER A 137 -7.82 7.02 -2.25
N GLY A 138 -6.76 7.59 -2.81
CA GLY A 138 -6.83 8.83 -3.59
C GLY A 138 -7.65 8.68 -4.86
N TRP A 139 -7.41 7.63 -5.65
CA TRP A 139 -8.20 7.35 -6.86
C TRP A 139 -9.68 7.06 -6.55
N ALA A 140 -9.97 6.37 -5.45
CA ALA A 140 -11.34 6.15 -4.99
C ALA A 140 -12.01 7.48 -4.58
N ALA A 141 -11.28 8.39 -3.93
CA ALA A 141 -11.80 9.72 -3.61
C ALA A 141 -12.04 10.56 -4.87
N ALA A 142 -11.16 10.49 -5.87
CA ALA A 142 -11.36 11.15 -7.15
C ALA A 142 -12.58 10.61 -7.91
N ALA A 143 -12.77 9.28 -7.92
CA ALA A 143 -13.97 8.65 -8.50
C ALA A 143 -15.25 9.11 -7.79
N SER A 144 -15.26 9.15 -6.45
CA SER A 144 -16.37 9.75 -5.70
C SER A 144 -16.56 11.24 -6.00
N GLY A 145 -15.48 11.96 -6.32
CA GLY A 145 -15.53 13.35 -6.74
C GLY A 145 -16.25 13.53 -8.07
N PHE A 146 -15.99 12.68 -9.06
CA PHE A 146 -16.74 12.67 -10.32
C PHE A 146 -18.21 12.35 -10.10
N LEU A 147 -18.52 11.32 -9.30
CA LEU A 147 -19.89 10.93 -8.96
C LEU A 147 -20.72 12.03 -8.30
N LEU A 148 -20.06 12.89 -7.53
CA LEU A 148 -20.68 13.97 -6.78
C LEU A 148 -20.51 15.35 -7.46
N SER A 149 -19.93 15.39 -8.66
CA SER A 149 -19.57 16.63 -9.36
C SER A 149 -18.80 17.61 -8.45
N ASN A 150 -17.84 17.09 -7.68
CA ASN A 150 -17.09 17.82 -6.66
C ASN A 150 -15.61 17.95 -7.02
N ASP A 151 -15.25 19.12 -7.57
CA ASP A 151 -13.89 19.44 -8.01
C ASP A 151 -12.84 19.30 -6.91
N LEU A 152 -13.17 19.66 -5.67
CA LEU A 152 -12.24 19.54 -4.55
C LEU A 152 -11.88 18.08 -4.28
N LEU A 153 -12.85 17.17 -4.31
CA LEU A 153 -12.61 15.73 -4.16
C LEU A 153 -11.81 15.16 -5.33
N ILE A 154 -12.08 15.62 -6.56
CA ILE A 154 -11.32 15.22 -7.75
C ILE A 154 -9.85 15.63 -7.60
N ILE A 155 -9.60 16.92 -7.30
CA ILE A 155 -8.24 17.48 -7.19
C ILE A 155 -7.47 16.85 -6.04
N THR A 156 -8.07 16.78 -4.85
CA THR A 156 -7.41 16.21 -3.67
C THR A 156 -7.19 14.69 -3.83
N GLY A 157 -8.16 13.98 -4.40
CA GLY A 157 -8.05 12.55 -4.71
C GLY A 157 -6.92 12.25 -5.70
N ALA A 158 -6.83 13.00 -6.81
CA ALA A 158 -5.78 12.85 -7.81
C ALA A 158 -4.38 13.17 -7.24
N LEU A 159 -4.27 14.19 -6.39
CA LEU A 159 -3.02 14.55 -5.71
C LEU A 159 -2.54 13.42 -4.79
N VAL A 160 -3.43 12.88 -3.95
CA VAL A 160 -3.12 11.75 -3.06
C VAL A 160 -2.79 10.49 -3.86
N GLY A 161 -3.58 10.23 -4.91
CA GLY A 161 -3.41 9.06 -5.80
C GLY A 161 -2.05 9.05 -6.49
N SER A 162 -1.69 10.15 -7.14
CA SER A 162 -0.40 10.28 -7.84
C SER A 162 0.79 10.25 -6.88
N SER A 163 0.72 10.95 -5.74
CA SER A 163 1.76 10.96 -4.71
C SER A 163 2.01 9.56 -4.14
N GLY A 164 0.95 8.82 -3.81
CA GLY A 164 1.06 7.45 -3.32
C GLY A 164 1.65 6.48 -4.35
N ALA A 165 1.30 6.64 -5.63
CA ALA A 165 1.87 5.82 -6.71
C ALA A 165 3.37 6.07 -6.87
N TYR A 166 3.78 7.34 -6.87
CA TYR A 166 5.18 7.73 -6.97
C TYR A 166 5.99 7.27 -5.75
N LEU A 167 5.46 7.45 -4.54
CA LEU A 167 6.08 6.95 -3.31
C LEU A 167 6.30 5.44 -3.36
N SER A 168 5.30 4.68 -3.82
CA SER A 168 5.39 3.22 -3.96
C SER A 168 6.49 2.83 -4.95
N TYR A 169 6.62 3.55 -6.06
CA TYR A 169 7.68 3.32 -7.05
C TYR A 169 9.08 3.56 -6.47
N ILE A 170 9.31 4.68 -5.78
CA ILE A 170 10.63 4.97 -5.21
C ILE A 170 11.00 3.99 -4.09
N MET A 171 10.01 3.49 -3.33
CA MET A 171 10.22 2.44 -2.34
C MET A 171 10.66 1.12 -3.00
N CYS A 172 9.95 0.68 -4.06
CA CYS A 172 10.33 -0.51 -4.82
C CYS A 172 11.76 -0.39 -5.37
N LYS A 173 12.10 0.76 -5.96
CA LYS A 173 13.44 1.03 -6.47
C LYS A 173 14.49 0.98 -5.35
N ALA A 174 14.21 1.54 -4.18
CA ALA A 174 15.09 1.49 -3.03
C ALA A 174 15.26 0.07 -2.43
N MET A 175 14.28 -0.83 -2.65
CA MET A 175 14.35 -2.24 -2.28
C MET A 175 15.02 -3.11 -3.35
N ASN A 176 15.47 -2.54 -4.47
CA ASN A 176 15.94 -3.26 -5.65
C ASN A 176 14.94 -4.32 -6.15
N ARG A 177 13.64 -4.02 -6.09
CA ARG A 177 12.57 -4.90 -6.54
C ARG A 177 11.68 -4.19 -7.54
N SER A 178 11.18 -4.92 -8.54
CA SER A 178 10.27 -4.34 -9.52
C SER A 178 8.88 -4.13 -8.89
N PHE A 179 8.22 -3.02 -9.24
CA PHE A 179 6.88 -2.70 -8.75
C PHE A 179 5.87 -3.83 -9.06
N ILE A 180 5.95 -4.41 -10.26
CA ILE A 180 5.11 -5.53 -10.69
C ILE A 180 5.38 -6.77 -9.81
N SER A 181 6.63 -7.08 -9.47
CA SER A 181 6.96 -8.23 -8.62
C SER A 181 6.34 -8.13 -7.22
N VAL A 182 6.26 -6.91 -6.67
CA VAL A 182 5.68 -6.66 -5.35
C VAL A 182 4.15 -6.84 -5.39
N ILE A 183 3.48 -6.27 -6.41
CA ILE A 183 2.02 -6.41 -6.58
C ILE A 183 1.62 -7.86 -6.87
N ALA A 184 2.38 -8.55 -7.73
CA ALA A 184 2.09 -9.93 -8.10
C ALA A 184 2.46 -10.95 -6.98
N GLY A 185 2.90 -10.48 -5.81
CA GLY A 185 3.24 -11.31 -4.67
C GLY A 185 4.44 -12.23 -4.95
N GLY A 186 5.52 -11.67 -5.49
CA GLY A 186 6.78 -12.37 -5.73
C GLY A 186 6.96 -12.92 -7.16
N PHE A 187 6.26 -12.36 -8.15
CA PHE A 187 6.48 -12.75 -9.55
C PHE A 187 7.79 -12.15 -10.07
N GLY A 188 8.74 -12.99 -10.49
CA GLY A 188 9.80 -12.60 -11.41
C GLY A 188 11.15 -12.17 -10.82
N ILE A 189 11.44 -12.42 -9.55
CA ILE A 189 12.83 -12.48 -9.07
C ILE A 189 12.91 -13.64 -8.07
N GLU A 190 13.15 -14.85 -8.57
CA GLU A 190 14.02 -15.75 -7.81
C GLU A 190 15.27 -14.91 -7.58
N ALA A 191 15.57 -14.56 -6.32
CA ALA A 191 16.93 -14.18 -6.01
C ALA A 191 17.76 -15.31 -6.61
N GLY A 192 18.56 -14.99 -7.64
CA GLY A 192 19.46 -15.98 -8.24
C GLY A 192 20.15 -16.70 -7.08
N PRO A 193 20.33 -18.03 -7.17
CA PRO A 193 20.70 -18.86 -6.03
C PRO A 193 21.76 -18.11 -5.24
N ALA A 194 21.44 -17.76 -3.99
CA ALA A 194 22.43 -17.17 -3.12
C ALA A 194 23.60 -18.14 -3.21
N GLU A 195 24.75 -17.70 -3.75
CA GLU A 195 25.94 -18.53 -3.73
C GLU A 195 26.07 -18.96 -2.27
N ASP A 196 26.05 -20.27 -2.03
CA ASP A 196 26.34 -20.85 -0.72
C ASP A 196 27.83 -20.65 -0.47
N LYS A 197 28.17 -19.37 -0.31
CA LYS A 197 29.51 -18.86 -0.20
C LYS A 197 29.74 -18.72 1.29
N ASP A 198 30.59 -19.60 1.80
CA ASP A 198 31.11 -19.45 3.13
C ASP A 198 31.90 -18.13 3.19
N TYR A 199 31.35 -17.14 3.91
CA TYR A 199 31.99 -15.84 4.13
C TYR A 199 33.05 -15.90 5.24
N GLY A 200 33.36 -17.10 5.75
CA GLY A 200 34.32 -17.34 6.83
C GLY A 200 33.71 -17.15 8.22
N GLU A 201 34.57 -17.15 9.24
CA GLU A 201 34.16 -17.01 10.63
C GLU A 201 33.80 -15.56 10.99
N HIS A 202 32.72 -15.37 11.77
CA HIS A 202 32.36 -14.06 12.32
C HIS A 202 33.23 -13.73 13.55
N ARG A 203 33.49 -12.44 13.76
CA ARG A 203 34.22 -11.96 14.95
C ARG A 203 33.26 -11.38 15.98
N GLU A 204 33.25 -11.96 17.17
CA GLU A 204 32.46 -11.49 18.30
C GLU A 204 33.25 -10.51 19.17
N ILE A 205 32.56 -9.48 19.66
CA ILE A 205 33.07 -8.55 20.69
C ILE A 205 31.97 -8.32 21.73
N ASN A 206 32.37 -8.01 22.96
CA ASN A 206 31.43 -7.60 24.01
C ASN A 206 31.16 -6.08 23.95
N ALA A 207 30.20 -5.61 24.76
CA ALA A 207 29.83 -4.20 24.80
C ALA A 207 30.98 -3.28 25.26
N GLU A 208 31.83 -3.76 26.18
CA GLU A 208 33.00 -3.03 26.68
C GLU A 208 34.04 -2.82 25.58
N GLY A 209 34.35 -3.87 24.81
CA GLY A 209 35.25 -3.79 23.66
C GLY A 209 34.70 -2.88 22.56
N ALA A 210 33.39 -2.88 22.32
CA ALA A 210 32.77 -1.92 21.41
C ALA A 210 32.90 -0.47 21.90
N ALA A 211 32.75 -0.23 23.21
CA ALA A 211 32.92 1.09 23.80
C ALA A 211 34.36 1.60 23.71
N GLU A 212 35.35 0.72 23.89
CA GLU A 212 36.77 1.03 23.74
C GLU A 212 37.10 1.43 22.29
N LEU A 213 36.60 0.67 21.30
CA LEU A 213 36.75 1.03 19.88
C LEU A 213 36.15 2.40 19.56
N LEU A 214 34.96 2.68 20.10
CA LEU A 214 34.29 3.97 19.89
C LEU A 214 35.00 5.13 20.60
N ALA A 215 35.68 4.88 21.73
CA ALA A 215 36.42 5.90 22.46
C ALA A 215 37.66 6.41 21.72
N HIS A 216 38.23 5.59 20.83
CA HIS A 216 39.40 5.92 20.02
C HIS A 216 39.07 6.32 18.57
N ALA A 217 37.78 6.42 18.22
CA ALA A 217 37.36 6.75 16.87
C ALA A 217 37.27 8.27 16.65
N ASP A 218 37.80 8.77 15.53
CA ASP A 218 37.65 10.18 15.13
C ASP A 218 36.32 10.47 14.41
N SER A 219 35.77 9.47 13.70
CA SER A 219 34.47 9.56 13.02
C SER A 219 33.70 8.26 13.10
N VAL A 220 32.39 8.38 13.36
CA VAL A 220 31.47 7.25 13.50
C VAL A 220 30.24 7.49 12.61
N ILE A 221 29.84 6.47 11.86
CA ILE A 221 28.56 6.46 11.14
C ILE A 221 27.67 5.40 11.77
N ILE A 222 26.51 5.81 12.29
CA ILE A 222 25.51 4.90 12.85
C ILE A 222 24.47 4.60 11.77
N THR A 223 24.28 3.32 11.45
CA THR A 223 23.30 2.85 10.46
C THR A 223 22.11 2.17 11.16
N PRO A 224 21.07 2.92 11.56
CA PRO A 224 19.93 2.38 12.29
C PRO A 224 19.08 1.48 11.39
N GLY A 225 18.56 0.40 11.98
CA GLY A 225 17.63 -0.54 11.33
C GLY A 225 16.38 -0.79 12.16
N TYR A 226 15.48 -1.63 11.64
CA TYR A 226 14.20 -1.93 12.30
C TYR A 226 14.39 -2.52 13.72
N GLY A 227 15.46 -3.27 13.96
CA GLY A 227 15.79 -3.82 15.28
C GLY A 227 15.92 -2.74 16.37
N MET A 228 16.46 -1.57 16.04
CA MET A 228 16.55 -0.44 16.98
C MET A 228 15.17 0.03 17.43
N ALA A 229 14.21 0.13 16.49
CA ALA A 229 12.85 0.54 16.79
C ALA A 229 12.09 -0.51 17.61
N VAL A 230 12.26 -1.80 17.30
CA VAL A 230 11.63 -2.88 18.08
C VAL A 230 12.15 -2.93 19.51
N ALA A 231 13.46 -2.74 19.70
CA ALA A 231 14.09 -2.73 21.01
C ALA A 231 13.88 -1.40 21.78
N GLN A 232 13.22 -0.40 21.18
CA GLN A 232 13.08 0.94 21.75
C GLN A 232 14.43 1.60 22.12
N ALA A 233 15.47 1.32 21.31
CA ALA A 233 16.85 1.70 21.59
C ALA A 233 17.20 3.13 21.13
N GLN A 234 16.27 3.88 20.52
CA GLN A 234 16.52 5.22 19.98
C GLN A 234 17.08 6.19 21.02
N TYR A 235 16.61 6.12 22.27
CA TYR A 235 17.11 6.97 23.36
C TYR A 235 18.54 6.60 23.76
N GLY A 236 18.88 5.31 23.77
CA GLY A 236 20.24 4.85 24.04
C GLY A 236 21.22 5.28 22.95
N VAL A 237 20.79 5.23 21.68
CA VAL A 237 21.59 5.71 20.55
C VAL A 237 21.78 7.24 20.60
N ALA A 238 20.75 7.98 21.00
CA ALA A 238 20.85 9.43 21.20
C ALA A 238 21.85 9.78 22.32
N ASP A 239 21.81 9.09 23.46
CA ASP A 239 22.74 9.31 24.56
C ASP A 239 24.20 8.94 24.19
N LEU A 240 24.39 7.82 23.48
CA LEU A 240 25.69 7.43 22.95
C LEU A 240 26.25 8.48 21.98
N THR A 241 25.40 8.97 21.07
CA THR A 241 25.77 10.01 20.09
C THR A 241 26.20 11.30 20.79
N ARG A 242 25.47 11.72 21.83
CA ARG A 242 25.80 12.88 22.64
C ARG A 242 27.16 12.73 23.30
N LYS A 243 27.40 11.62 24.00
CA LYS A 243 28.68 11.33 24.68
C LYS A 243 29.88 11.30 23.73
N LEU A 244 29.71 10.77 22.53
CA LEU A 244 30.77 10.76 21.51
C LEU A 244 31.05 12.17 20.97
N ARG A 245 30.01 12.96 20.70
CA ARG A 245 30.17 14.36 20.24
C ARG A 245 30.81 15.25 21.31
N GLU A 246 30.50 15.05 22.59
CA GLU A 246 31.16 15.74 23.71
C GLU A 246 32.68 15.47 23.76
N ARG A 247 33.13 14.32 23.25
CA ARG A 247 34.54 13.97 23.11
C ARG A 247 35.17 14.45 21.80
N GLY A 248 34.44 15.20 20.97
CA GLY A 248 34.92 15.72 19.68
C GLY A 248 34.80 14.75 18.50
N VAL A 249 34.16 13.58 18.67
CA VAL A 249 33.98 12.59 17.60
C VAL A 249 32.95 13.06 16.58
N ASN A 250 33.25 12.95 15.29
CA ASN A 250 32.31 13.29 14.22
C ASN A 250 31.29 12.15 13.97
N VAL A 251 30.11 12.26 14.59
CA VAL A 251 29.02 11.28 14.50
C VAL A 251 27.95 11.67 13.48
N ARG A 252 27.71 10.77 12.50
CA ARG A 252 26.70 10.90 11.44
C ARG A 252 25.75 9.70 11.41
N PHE A 253 24.56 9.88 10.83
CA PHE A 253 23.59 8.80 10.63
C PHE A 253 23.46 8.43 9.15
N GLY A 254 23.62 7.14 8.86
CA GLY A 254 23.38 6.58 7.53
C GLY A 254 22.03 5.87 7.49
N ILE A 255 20.99 6.56 7.02
CA ILE A 255 19.62 5.99 6.98
C ILE A 255 19.37 5.41 5.59
N HIS A 256 19.19 4.09 5.52
CA HIS A 256 18.75 3.44 4.29
C HIS A 256 17.29 3.83 3.99
N PRO A 257 16.89 4.15 2.74
CA PRO A 257 15.55 4.65 2.44
C PRO A 257 14.39 3.71 2.85
N VAL A 258 14.67 2.41 2.95
CA VAL A 258 13.70 1.38 3.37
C VAL A 258 13.96 0.84 4.77
N ALA A 259 14.78 1.52 5.58
CA ALA A 259 15.01 1.14 6.97
C ALA A 259 13.73 1.32 7.80
N GLY A 260 13.24 0.22 8.38
CA GLY A 260 12.04 0.21 9.22
C GLY A 260 10.86 -0.47 8.54
N ARG A 261 9.65 -0.09 8.95
CA ARG A 261 8.36 -0.61 8.42
C ARG A 261 7.49 0.43 7.72
N LEU A 262 7.95 1.67 7.63
CA LEU A 262 7.25 2.78 6.95
C LEU A 262 8.28 3.69 6.28
N PRO A 263 7.93 4.40 5.20
CA PRO A 263 8.80 5.44 4.63
C PRO A 263 9.18 6.47 5.68
N GLY A 264 10.47 6.79 5.80
CA GLY A 264 10.97 7.77 6.76
C GLY A 264 10.85 7.34 8.23
N HIS A 265 10.58 6.06 8.53
CA HIS A 265 10.40 5.58 9.91
C HIS A 265 11.61 5.94 10.78
N MET A 266 12.84 5.70 10.31
CA MET A 266 14.03 6.04 11.09
C MET A 266 14.24 7.55 11.26
N ASN A 267 13.86 8.35 10.26
CA ASN A 267 13.97 9.81 10.35
C ASN A 267 13.09 10.35 11.48
N VAL A 268 11.87 9.83 11.62
CA VAL A 268 10.92 10.26 12.67
C VAL A 268 11.38 9.79 14.05
N LEU A 269 11.94 8.58 14.17
CA LEU A 269 12.40 8.06 15.46
C LEU A 269 13.68 8.73 15.99
N LEU A 270 14.44 9.38 15.11
CA LEU A 270 15.71 10.03 15.45
C LEU A 270 15.62 11.56 15.47
N ALA A 271 14.48 12.13 15.09
CA ALA A 271 14.19 13.55 15.16
C ALA A 271 13.90 13.98 16.61
#